data_AF-A0A067SL54-F1
#
_entry.id   AF-A0A067SL54-F1
#
_cell.length_a   1.000
_cell.length_b   1.000
_cell.length_c   1.000
_cell.angle_alpha   90.00
_cell.angle_beta   90.00
_cell.angle_gamma   90.00
#
_symmetry.space_group_name_H-M   'P 1'
#
loop_
_entity.id
_entity.type
_entity.pdbx_description
1 polymer ?
#
loop_
_entity_poly.entity_id
_entity_poly.type
_entity_poly.pdbx_seq_one_letter_code
_entity_poly.pdbx_strand_id
1 'polypeptide(L)'
;MSYGVKEIMGLLSKSSELSNSLELDQLILFTRLASRLRREILHLQKPSWLEDIAPPGDQLPMHVRRFFALSMGWTHSKVTVCWDSDALRDFIWTAGKNLEANEIACPHPEDMALFEQHGHPLSLAYHNIYPPNTRCISNDCKENDSPKLLRRKDGPRRITVYGINGAYPGFSIHLLCHHCSTNYHNNFSVKSDFRTYYGGIPRLIQVGEHQLFEKKALDLFISMMLISWTSATNSARIFDHCLSKYDTLKRETK
;
A
#
# COMPACT_ATOMS: atom_id res chain seq x y z
N MET A 1 11.80 -0.31 -11.25
CA MET A 1 10.80 0.65 -11.77
C MET A 1 11.51 1.94 -12.13
N SER A 2 11.74 2.17 -13.42
CA SER A 2 12.29 3.44 -13.96
C SER A 2 11.16 4.39 -14.39
N TYR A 3 9.98 4.27 -13.78
CA TYR A 3 8.89 5.18 -14.08
C TYR A 3 9.14 6.51 -13.39
N GLY A 4 8.78 7.60 -14.06
CA GLY A 4 8.63 8.88 -13.40
C GLY A 4 9.77 9.87 -13.61
N VAL A 5 11.04 9.50 -13.75
CA VAL A 5 12.09 10.55 -13.73
C VAL A 5 11.91 11.58 -14.85
N LYS A 6 11.61 11.14 -16.08
CA LYS A 6 11.31 12.07 -17.19
C LYS A 6 10.02 12.87 -16.97
N GLU A 7 8.99 12.25 -16.40
CA GLU A 7 7.69 12.89 -16.14
C GLU A 7 7.80 13.90 -15.00
N ILE A 8 8.52 13.55 -13.93
CA ILE A 8 8.86 14.38 -12.77
C ILE A 8 9.74 15.55 -13.19
N MET A 9 10.75 15.33 -14.03
CA MET A 9 11.53 16.42 -14.64
C MET A 9 10.64 17.33 -15.49
N GLY A 10 9.69 16.75 -16.23
CA GLY A 10 8.66 17.48 -16.94
C GLY A 10 7.79 18.35 -16.01
N LEU A 11 7.43 17.85 -14.83
CA LEU A 11 6.67 18.60 -13.82
C LEU A 11 7.50 19.75 -13.23
N LEU A 12 8.77 19.52 -12.90
CA LEU A 12 9.69 20.55 -12.41
C LEU A 12 9.85 21.70 -13.41
N SER A 13 9.96 21.38 -14.71
CA SER A 13 10.08 22.42 -15.75
C SER A 13 8.82 23.28 -15.91
N LYS A 14 7.65 22.78 -15.49
CA LYS A 14 6.35 23.47 -15.61
C LYS A 14 5.95 24.25 -14.36
N SER A 15 6.55 23.95 -13.21
CA SER A 15 6.22 24.57 -11.93
C SER A 15 7.45 25.21 -11.31
N SER A 16 7.58 26.53 -11.51
CA SER A 16 8.67 27.34 -10.94
C SER A 16 8.67 27.33 -9.41
N GLU A 17 7.52 27.11 -8.77
CA GLU A 17 7.39 27.03 -7.32
C GLU A 17 8.01 25.73 -6.76
N LEU A 18 7.81 24.61 -7.46
CA LEU A 18 8.40 23.32 -7.08
C LEU A 18 9.90 23.31 -7.33
N SER A 19 10.36 23.85 -8.47
CA SER A 19 11.79 23.87 -8.81
C SER A 19 12.63 24.70 -7.84
N ASN A 20 12.04 25.74 -7.25
CA ASN A 20 12.73 26.61 -6.30
C ASN A 20 12.73 26.07 -4.86
N SER A 21 11.89 25.08 -4.54
CA SER A 21 11.64 24.62 -3.16
C SER A 21 12.11 23.20 -2.86
N LEU A 22 12.34 22.38 -3.89
CA LEU A 22 12.65 20.95 -3.78
C LEU A 22 13.78 20.52 -4.72
N GLU A 23 14.66 19.69 -4.18
CA GLU A 23 15.63 18.94 -4.98
C GLU A 23 14.94 17.75 -5.69
N LEU A 24 15.50 17.31 -6.81
CA LEU A 24 14.93 16.22 -7.61
C LEU A 24 14.76 14.93 -6.80
N ASP A 25 15.76 14.57 -5.99
CA ASP A 25 15.73 13.34 -5.18
C ASP A 25 14.61 13.40 -4.13
N GLN A 26 14.42 14.56 -3.51
CA GLN A 26 13.33 14.78 -2.57
C GLN A 26 11.96 14.65 -3.25
N LEU A 27 11.83 15.17 -4.48
CA LEU A 27 10.58 15.06 -5.24
C LEU A 27 10.29 13.61 -5.65
N ILE A 28 11.31 12.86 -6.07
CA ILE A 28 11.20 11.43 -6.40
C ILE A 28 10.77 10.63 -5.17
N LEU A 29 11.43 10.86 -4.03
CA LEU A 29 11.11 10.18 -2.78
C LEU A 29 9.69 10.51 -2.31
N PHE A 30 9.33 11.80 -2.25
CA PHE A 30 7.99 12.23 -1.87
C PHE A 30 6.93 11.59 -2.77
N THR A 31 7.14 11.60 -4.09
CA THR A 31 6.23 10.98 -5.06
C THR A 31 6.06 9.48 -4.79
N ARG A 32 7.16 8.74 -4.57
CA ARG A 32 7.13 7.30 -4.28
C ARG A 32 6.34 6.99 -3.03
N LEU A 33 6.67 7.64 -1.92
CA LEU A 33 6.00 7.45 -0.62
C LEU A 33 4.52 7.84 -0.70
N ALA A 34 4.22 8.96 -1.34
CA ALA A 34 2.87 9.49 -1.47
C ALA A 34 1.98 8.62 -2.34
N SER A 35 2.49 8.14 -3.47
CA SER A 35 1.76 7.24 -4.37
C SER A 35 1.37 5.94 -3.66
N ARG A 36 2.24 5.45 -2.74
CA ARG A 36 1.94 4.26 -1.92
C ARG A 36 0.83 4.49 -0.90
N LEU A 37 0.68 5.70 -0.40
CA LEU A 37 -0.35 6.06 0.57
C LEU A 37 -1.67 6.50 -0.08
N ARG A 38 -1.84 6.38 -1.40
CA ARG A 38 -3.09 6.75 -2.08
C ARG A 38 -4.32 6.12 -1.44
N ARG A 39 -4.35 4.79 -1.26
CA ARG A 39 -5.50 4.07 -0.65
C ARG A 39 -5.80 4.56 0.76
N GLU A 40 -4.75 4.83 1.54
CA GLU A 40 -4.85 5.40 2.89
C GLU A 40 -5.56 6.74 2.85
N ILE A 41 -5.09 7.65 2.01
CA ILE A 41 -5.64 8.99 1.86
C ILE A 41 -7.10 8.92 1.38
N LEU A 42 -7.38 8.10 0.35
CA LEU A 42 -8.70 7.93 -0.26
C LEU A 42 -9.75 7.45 0.75
N HIS A 43 -9.47 6.36 1.50
CA HIS A 43 -10.45 5.77 2.40
C HIS A 43 -10.71 6.58 3.67
N LEU A 44 -9.92 7.63 3.91
CA LEU A 44 -10.13 8.60 4.98
C LEU A 44 -10.89 9.85 4.51
N GLN A 45 -11.12 10.02 3.21
CA GLN A 45 -12.00 11.07 2.68
C GLN A 45 -13.48 10.76 2.95
N LYS A 46 -14.39 11.70 2.66
CA LYS A 46 -15.86 11.49 2.74
C LYS A 46 -16.37 10.37 1.81
N PRO A 47 -17.53 9.73 2.07
CA PRO A 47 -17.95 8.56 1.29
C PRO A 47 -18.27 8.92 -0.15
N SER A 48 -18.70 10.16 -0.40
CA SER A 48 -18.99 10.71 -1.72
C SER A 48 -17.75 11.21 -2.46
N TRP A 49 -16.54 11.02 -1.92
CA TRP A 49 -15.32 11.47 -2.59
C TRP A 49 -15.09 10.65 -3.86
N LEU A 50 -14.73 11.34 -4.95
CA LEU A 50 -14.47 10.71 -6.23
C LEU A 50 -13.07 10.09 -6.23
N GLU A 51 -12.99 8.80 -6.56
CA GLU A 51 -11.75 8.03 -6.49
C GLU A 51 -10.63 8.56 -7.40
N ASP A 52 -11.00 9.19 -8.51
CA ASP A 52 -10.06 9.72 -9.50
C ASP A 52 -9.54 11.13 -9.17
N ILE A 53 -10.07 11.75 -8.12
CA ILE A 53 -9.70 13.10 -7.70
C ILE A 53 -8.87 13.03 -6.42
N ALA A 54 -7.68 13.60 -6.44
CA ALA A 54 -6.86 13.73 -5.24
C ALA A 54 -7.45 14.80 -4.30
N PRO A 55 -7.49 14.57 -2.98
CA PRO A 55 -7.92 15.61 -2.04
C PRO A 55 -6.88 16.73 -1.96
N PRO A 56 -7.29 17.96 -1.62
CA PRO A 56 -6.37 19.05 -1.33
C PRO A 56 -5.54 18.76 -0.07
N GLY A 57 -4.43 19.48 0.08
CA GLY A 57 -3.39 19.26 1.10
C GLY A 57 -3.85 19.57 2.52
N ASP A 58 -4.85 20.42 2.69
CA ASP A 58 -5.52 20.69 3.96
C ASP A 58 -6.39 19.50 4.43
N GLN A 59 -6.87 18.67 3.49
CA GLN A 59 -7.65 17.45 3.72
C GLN A 59 -6.80 16.17 3.80
N LEU A 60 -5.47 16.29 3.72
CA LEU A 60 -4.59 15.17 4.00
C LEU A 60 -4.73 14.73 5.47
N PRO A 61 -4.89 13.41 5.73
CA PRO A 61 -4.93 12.89 7.09
C PRO A 61 -3.70 13.29 7.89
N MET A 62 -3.90 13.66 9.17
CA MET A 62 -2.81 14.18 10.01
C MET A 62 -1.64 13.20 10.16
N HIS A 63 -1.90 11.90 10.29
CA HIS A 63 -0.84 10.88 10.38
C HIS A 63 -0.06 10.73 9.07
N VAL A 64 -0.71 10.90 7.91
CA VAL A 64 -0.04 10.89 6.61
C VAL A 64 0.86 12.13 6.46
N ARG A 65 0.35 13.32 6.82
CA ARG A 65 1.18 14.56 6.81
C ARG A 65 2.37 14.44 7.76
N ARG A 66 2.15 13.91 8.96
CA ARG A 66 3.21 13.68 9.95
C ARG A 66 4.25 12.68 9.43
N PHE A 67 3.83 11.62 8.76
CA PHE A 67 4.74 10.66 8.13
C PHE A 67 5.64 11.32 7.09
N PHE A 68 5.08 12.11 6.16
CA PHE A 68 5.89 12.83 5.18
C PHE A 68 6.82 13.85 5.83
N ALA A 69 6.34 14.59 6.82
CA ALA A 69 7.15 15.57 7.54
C ALA A 69 8.37 14.92 8.20
N LEU A 70 8.17 13.79 8.89
CA LEU A 70 9.27 13.05 9.52
C LEU A 70 10.22 12.43 8.48
N SER A 71 9.67 11.78 7.46
CA SER A 71 10.47 11.07 6.45
C SER A 71 11.31 12.00 5.57
N MET A 72 10.82 13.21 5.32
CA MET A 72 11.47 14.20 4.48
C MET A 72 12.24 15.27 5.27
N GLY A 73 12.15 15.28 6.60
CA GLY A 73 12.67 16.37 7.44
C GLY A 73 11.98 17.71 7.16
N TRP A 74 10.69 17.70 6.82
CA TRP A 74 9.91 18.88 6.43
C TRP A 74 8.97 19.34 7.55
N THR A 75 8.51 20.59 7.46
CA THR A 75 7.38 21.07 8.26
C THR A 75 6.05 20.59 7.66
N HIS A 76 4.99 20.52 8.48
CA HIS A 76 3.65 20.18 7.98
C HIS A 76 3.17 21.14 6.89
N SER A 77 3.49 22.43 7.02
CA SER A 77 3.15 23.44 6.01
C SER A 77 3.87 23.18 4.69
N LYS A 78 5.15 22.80 4.71
CA LYS A 78 5.89 22.43 3.49
C LYS A 78 5.25 21.21 2.81
N VAL A 79 4.84 20.19 3.58
CA VAL A 79 4.12 19.02 3.03
C VAL A 79 2.83 19.44 2.33
N THR A 80 2.03 20.29 2.97
CA THR A 80 0.78 20.80 2.38
C THR A 80 1.04 21.59 1.09
N VAL A 81 2.00 22.53 1.09
CA VAL A 81 2.35 23.31 -0.11
C VAL A 81 2.85 22.41 -1.24
N CYS A 82 3.69 21.43 -0.94
CA CYS A 82 4.18 20.50 -1.96
C CYS A 82 3.04 19.66 -2.55
N TRP A 83 2.12 19.18 -1.70
CA TRP A 83 0.95 18.42 -2.14
C TRP A 83 -0.06 19.27 -2.90
N ASP A 84 -0.21 20.56 -2.57
CA ASP A 84 -1.17 21.46 -3.21
C ASP A 84 -0.75 21.90 -4.62
N SER A 85 0.45 21.56 -5.06
CA SER A 85 0.80 21.71 -6.48
C SER A 85 -0.01 20.75 -7.34
N ASP A 86 -1.02 21.27 -8.04
CA ASP A 86 -1.98 20.48 -8.83
C ASP A 86 -1.31 19.44 -9.73
N ALA A 87 -0.27 19.84 -10.47
CA ALA A 87 0.43 18.95 -11.38
C ALA A 87 1.14 17.78 -10.67
N LEU A 88 1.73 18.02 -9.50
CA LEU A 88 2.38 16.98 -8.71
C LEU A 88 1.36 16.08 -8.03
N ARG A 89 0.31 16.67 -7.45
CA ARG A 89 -0.78 15.97 -6.78
C ARG A 89 -1.45 14.96 -7.71
N ASP A 90 -1.85 15.41 -8.88
CA ASP A 90 -2.59 14.59 -9.85
C ASP A 90 -1.69 13.50 -10.44
N PHE A 91 -0.40 13.80 -10.62
CA PHE A 91 0.60 12.82 -10.99
C PHE A 91 0.77 11.73 -9.91
N ILE A 92 0.97 12.10 -8.65
CA ILE A 92 1.06 11.17 -7.51
C ILE A 92 -0.18 10.29 -7.43
N TRP A 93 -1.36 10.90 -7.58
CA TRP A 93 -2.63 10.19 -7.50
C TRP A 93 -2.79 9.16 -8.62
N THR A 94 -2.45 9.54 -9.84
CA THR A 94 -2.47 8.65 -11.02
C THR A 94 -1.42 7.55 -10.89
N ALA A 95 -0.21 7.88 -10.44
CA ALA A 95 0.86 6.92 -10.20
C ALA A 95 0.46 5.88 -9.13
N GLY A 96 -0.16 6.33 -8.04
CA GLY A 96 -0.70 5.44 -6.99
C GLY A 96 -1.74 4.47 -7.53
N LYS A 97 -2.70 4.95 -8.34
CA LYS A 97 -3.71 4.10 -8.99
C LYS A 97 -3.06 3.04 -9.89
N ASN A 98 -2.05 3.42 -10.66
CA ASN A 98 -1.30 2.50 -11.51
C ASN A 98 -0.51 1.47 -10.69
N LEU A 99 0.05 1.86 -9.54
CA LEU A 99 0.76 0.94 -8.63
C LEU A 99 -0.18 -0.11 -8.01
N GLU A 100 -1.44 0.24 -7.76
CA GLU A 100 -2.45 -0.69 -7.26
C GLU A 100 -2.89 -1.69 -8.35
N ALA A 101 -3.06 -1.20 -9.58
CA ALA A 101 -3.41 -2.04 -10.72
C ALA A 101 -2.27 -3.00 -11.11
N ASN A 102 -1.02 -2.56 -11.01
CA ASN A 102 0.17 -3.32 -11.38
C ASN A 102 0.75 -4.15 -10.21
N GLU A 103 1.65 -5.09 -10.53
CA GLU A 103 2.25 -6.03 -9.55
C GLU A 103 2.70 -5.35 -8.24
N ILE A 104 2.73 -6.13 -7.15
CA ILE A 104 3.35 -5.72 -5.88
C ILE A 104 4.79 -5.37 -6.18
N ALA A 105 5.04 -4.09 -6.39
CA ALA A 105 6.35 -3.69 -6.82
C ALA A 105 7.33 -3.92 -5.67
N CYS A 106 8.49 -4.49 -5.99
CA CYS A 106 9.55 -4.65 -5.00
C CYS A 106 9.79 -3.30 -4.33
N PRO A 107 9.64 -3.21 -3.00
CA PRO A 107 9.85 -1.97 -2.31
C PRO A 107 11.30 -1.54 -2.45
N HIS A 108 11.53 -0.24 -2.60
CA HIS A 108 12.89 0.29 -2.50
C HIS A 108 13.33 0.17 -1.03
N PRO A 109 14.57 -0.29 -0.74
CA PRO A 109 15.02 -0.49 0.64
C PRO A 109 14.87 0.77 1.51
N GLU A 110 15.17 1.93 0.95
CA GLU A 110 14.98 3.24 1.61
C GLU A 110 13.51 3.51 1.97
N ASP A 111 12.56 3.21 1.08
CA ASP A 111 11.14 3.42 1.39
C ASP A 111 10.73 2.54 2.58
N MET A 112 11.16 1.28 2.60
CA MET A 112 10.88 0.36 3.71
C MET A 112 11.42 0.87 5.02
N ALA A 113 12.66 1.35 5.04
CA ALA A 113 13.28 1.91 6.23
C ALA A 113 12.48 3.11 6.77
N LEU A 114 12.04 4.02 5.89
CA LEU A 114 11.23 5.18 6.28
C LEU A 114 9.85 4.76 6.83
N PHE A 115 9.18 3.80 6.19
CA PHE A 115 7.92 3.24 6.72
C PHE A 115 8.12 2.54 8.05
N GLU A 116 9.20 1.79 8.23
CA GLU A 116 9.49 1.13 9.49
C GLU A 116 9.75 2.11 10.62
N GLN A 117 10.59 3.12 10.36
CA GLN A 117 11.01 4.12 11.33
C GLN A 117 9.92 5.13 11.68
N HIS A 118 9.19 5.64 10.68
CA HIS A 118 8.25 6.75 10.82
C HIS A 118 6.79 6.36 10.54
N GLY A 119 6.55 5.36 9.71
CA GLY A 119 5.21 4.92 9.30
C GLY A 119 4.54 4.02 10.34
N HIS A 120 5.21 2.97 10.82
CA HIS A 120 4.60 2.00 11.73
C HIS A 120 4.06 2.59 13.03
N PRO A 121 4.75 3.54 13.70
CA PRO A 121 4.20 4.23 14.87
C PRO A 121 2.89 4.98 14.57
N LEU A 122 2.66 5.32 13.30
CA LEU A 122 1.48 6.03 12.78
C LEU A 122 0.47 5.08 12.12
N SER A 123 0.63 3.76 12.27
CA SER A 123 -0.20 2.72 11.62
C SER A 123 -0.18 2.81 10.08
N LEU A 124 0.97 3.18 9.52
CA LEU A 124 1.24 3.19 8.08
C LEU A 124 2.36 2.19 7.77
N ALA A 125 2.17 1.35 6.77
CA ALA A 125 3.23 0.49 6.25
C ALA A 125 3.33 0.66 4.73
N TYR A 126 4.48 0.27 4.17
CA TYR A 126 4.62 0.18 2.72
C TYR A 126 3.56 -0.72 2.11
N HIS A 127 3.24 -1.81 2.83
CA HIS A 127 2.24 -2.79 2.46
C HIS A 127 0.97 -2.64 3.30
N ASN A 128 0.21 -1.58 3.05
CA ASN A 128 -1.18 -1.47 3.49
C ASN A 128 -2.07 -2.25 2.51
N ILE A 129 -2.55 -3.41 2.93
CA ILE A 129 -3.29 -4.34 2.10
C ILE A 129 -4.78 -4.05 2.25
N TYR A 130 -5.37 -3.53 1.18
CA TYR A 130 -6.79 -3.26 1.08
C TYR A 130 -7.51 -4.35 0.29
N PRO A 131 -8.83 -4.51 0.45
CA PRO A 131 -9.65 -5.22 -0.50
C PRO A 131 -9.48 -4.64 -1.91
N PRO A 132 -9.60 -5.45 -2.96
CA PRO A 132 -9.52 -4.96 -4.34
C PRO A 132 -10.67 -4.02 -4.69
N ASN A 133 -11.81 -4.13 -4.01
CA ASN A 133 -12.99 -3.31 -4.26
C ASN A 133 -12.96 -2.05 -3.38
N THR A 134 -13.18 -0.91 -4.01
CA THR A 134 -13.28 0.40 -3.35
C THR A 134 -14.74 0.75 -3.01
N ARG A 135 -15.67 0.07 -3.66
CA ARG A 135 -17.13 0.21 -3.57
C ARG A 135 -17.78 -1.14 -3.28
N CYS A 136 -19.05 -1.11 -2.88
CA CYS A 136 -19.81 -2.33 -2.68
C CYS A 136 -19.95 -3.08 -4.02
N ILE A 137 -19.74 -4.38 -4.00
CA ILE A 137 -19.95 -5.28 -5.15
C ILE A 137 -20.97 -6.39 -4.85
N SER A 138 -21.70 -6.28 -3.73
CA SER A 138 -22.70 -7.29 -3.37
C SER A 138 -23.95 -7.10 -4.22
N ASN A 139 -24.31 -8.12 -5.01
CA ASN A 139 -25.46 -8.08 -5.92
C ASN A 139 -26.79 -7.75 -5.21
N ASP A 140 -26.96 -8.12 -3.94
CA ASP A 140 -28.20 -7.85 -3.19
C ASP A 140 -28.16 -6.49 -2.45
N CYS A 141 -27.12 -5.68 -2.65
CA CYS A 141 -27.01 -4.38 -2.02
C CYS A 141 -27.67 -3.31 -2.90
N LYS A 142 -28.60 -2.51 -2.33
CA LYS A 142 -29.20 -1.38 -3.07
C LYS A 142 -28.17 -0.28 -3.43
N GLU A 143 -27.04 -0.25 -2.73
CA GLU A 143 -25.91 0.64 -3.02
C GLU A 143 -24.81 -0.02 -3.86
N ASN A 144 -25.07 -1.15 -4.54
CA ASN A 144 -24.07 -1.80 -5.41
C ASN A 144 -23.58 -0.85 -6.53
N ASP A 145 -24.50 -0.11 -7.15
CA ASP A 145 -24.18 0.88 -8.19
C ASP A 145 -23.84 2.28 -7.63
N SER A 146 -23.79 2.41 -6.31
CA SER A 146 -23.49 3.69 -5.66
C SER A 146 -22.03 4.06 -5.89
N PRO A 147 -21.72 5.33 -6.23
CA PRO A 147 -20.34 5.80 -6.31
C PRO A 147 -19.67 5.92 -4.94
N LYS A 148 -20.38 5.61 -3.85
CA LYS A 148 -19.87 5.76 -2.48
C LYS A 148 -18.74 4.77 -2.17
N LEU A 149 -17.67 5.30 -1.60
CA LEU A 149 -16.54 4.53 -1.10
C LEU A 149 -16.92 3.70 0.12
N LEU A 150 -16.41 2.47 0.19
CA LEU A 150 -16.45 1.66 1.40
C LEU A 150 -15.63 2.29 2.52
N ARG A 151 -16.00 1.99 3.77
CA ARG A 151 -15.36 2.56 4.98
C ARG A 151 -14.59 1.53 5.75
N ARG A 152 -13.58 1.97 6.51
CA ARG A 152 -12.90 1.05 7.43
C ARG A 152 -13.90 0.47 8.42
N LYS A 153 -13.90 -0.85 8.56
CA LYS A 153 -14.65 -1.54 9.60
C LYS A 153 -14.01 -1.28 10.97
N ASP A 154 -12.70 -1.49 11.02
CA ASP A 154 -11.86 -1.46 12.20
C ASP A 154 -10.51 -0.79 11.90
N GLY A 155 -9.69 -0.63 12.93
CA GLY A 155 -8.33 -0.12 12.79
C GLY A 155 -7.44 -1.07 11.95
N PRO A 156 -6.34 -0.57 11.38
CA PRO A 156 -5.37 -1.40 10.67
C PRO A 156 -4.86 -2.57 11.51
N ARG A 157 -4.89 -3.80 10.97
CA ARG A 157 -4.38 -4.99 11.67
C ARG A 157 -2.96 -5.30 11.21
N ARG A 158 -2.02 -5.47 12.15
CA ARG A 158 -0.65 -5.84 11.80
C ARG A 158 -0.61 -7.22 11.15
N ILE A 159 0.12 -7.33 10.06
CA ILE A 159 0.32 -8.58 9.32
C ILE A 159 1.80 -8.74 8.97
N THR A 160 2.18 -9.98 8.69
CA THR A 160 3.45 -10.31 8.03
C THR A 160 3.16 -10.72 6.61
N VAL A 161 3.86 -10.11 5.66
CA VAL A 161 3.80 -10.47 4.25
C VAL A 161 5.10 -11.18 3.88
N TYR A 162 4.98 -12.38 3.35
CA TYR A 162 6.08 -13.21 2.89
C TYR A 162 6.21 -13.07 1.38
N GLY A 163 7.22 -12.33 0.94
CA GLY A 163 7.53 -12.11 -0.47
C GLY A 163 8.81 -12.78 -0.92
N ILE A 164 9.04 -12.79 -2.24
CA ILE A 164 10.28 -13.35 -2.80
C ILE A 164 11.53 -12.58 -2.33
N ASN A 165 11.35 -11.32 -1.91
CA ASN A 165 12.39 -10.45 -1.37
C ASN A 165 12.53 -10.51 0.15
N GLY A 166 11.79 -11.41 0.80
CA GLY A 166 11.80 -11.64 2.24
C GLY A 166 10.47 -11.41 2.93
N ALA A 167 10.48 -11.53 4.26
CA ALA A 167 9.33 -11.23 5.10
C ALA A 167 9.35 -9.76 5.53
N TYR A 168 8.23 -9.09 5.42
CA TYR A 168 8.10 -7.68 5.79
C TYR A 168 6.77 -7.41 6.52
N PRO A 169 6.78 -6.47 7.47
CA PRO A 169 5.57 -6.06 8.17
C PRO A 169 4.64 -5.27 7.24
N GLY A 170 3.35 -5.37 7.50
CA GLY A 170 2.31 -4.62 6.80
C GLY A 170 1.07 -4.42 7.67
N PHE A 171 0.05 -3.82 7.07
CA PHE A 171 -1.27 -3.73 7.69
C PHE A 171 -2.36 -4.29 6.77
N SER A 172 -3.24 -5.14 7.31
CA SER A 172 -4.49 -5.53 6.65
C SER A 172 -5.57 -4.54 7.02
N ILE A 173 -6.23 -3.97 6.02
CA ILE A 173 -7.35 -3.05 6.17
C ILE A 173 -8.62 -3.77 5.73
N HIS A 174 -9.66 -3.72 6.56
CA HIS A 174 -10.97 -4.25 6.21
C HIS A 174 -11.94 -3.11 5.89
N LEU A 175 -12.73 -3.29 4.84
CA LEU A 175 -13.70 -2.31 4.40
C LEU A 175 -15.13 -2.84 4.59
N LEU A 176 -16.04 -2.02 5.08
CA LEU A 176 -17.43 -2.36 5.35
C LEU A 176 -18.35 -1.55 4.43
N CYS A 177 -19.34 -2.22 3.84
CA CYS A 177 -20.50 -1.55 3.31
C CYS A 177 -21.52 -1.35 4.43
N HIS A 178 -21.79 -0.10 4.81
CA HIS A 178 -22.77 0.20 5.88
C HIS A 178 -24.23 -0.10 5.50
N HIS A 179 -24.53 -0.28 4.20
CA HIS A 179 -25.88 -0.57 3.75
C HIS A 179 -26.25 -2.06 3.88
N CYS A 180 -25.38 -2.95 3.39
CA CYS A 180 -25.64 -4.39 3.40
C CYS A 180 -24.80 -5.17 4.42
N SER A 181 -23.97 -4.47 5.22
CA SER A 181 -23.08 -5.04 6.23
C SER A 181 -22.05 -6.05 5.70
N THR A 182 -21.76 -6.04 4.39
CA THR A 182 -20.70 -6.88 3.81
C THR A 182 -19.33 -6.35 4.20
N ASN A 183 -18.51 -7.22 4.80
CA ASN A 183 -17.14 -6.94 5.20
C ASN A 183 -16.15 -7.46 4.14
N TYR A 184 -15.45 -6.56 3.49
CA TYR A 184 -14.47 -6.84 2.45
C TYR A 184 -13.08 -6.97 3.06
N HIS A 185 -12.44 -8.09 2.78
CA HIS A 185 -11.04 -8.39 3.09
C HIS A 185 -10.22 -8.42 1.78
N ASN A 186 -8.91 -8.66 1.87
CA ASN A 186 -8.02 -8.72 0.71
C ASN A 186 -8.40 -9.82 -0.31
N ASN A 187 -8.81 -11.01 0.16
CA ASN A 187 -9.07 -12.16 -0.73
C ASN A 187 -10.53 -12.61 -0.81
N PHE A 188 -11.36 -12.11 0.09
CA PHE A 188 -12.75 -12.50 0.19
C PHE A 188 -13.59 -11.39 0.81
N SER A 189 -14.90 -11.49 0.68
CA SER A 189 -15.87 -10.74 1.45
C SER A 189 -16.67 -11.66 2.37
N VAL A 190 -17.18 -11.14 3.48
CA VAL A 190 -18.03 -11.84 4.43
C VAL A 190 -19.37 -11.12 4.54
N LYS A 191 -20.47 -11.85 4.34
CA LYS A 191 -21.85 -11.36 4.50
C LYS A 191 -22.66 -12.46 5.19
N SER A 192 -23.31 -12.15 6.31
CA SER A 192 -24.10 -13.12 7.10
C SER A 192 -23.34 -14.43 7.38
N ASP A 193 -22.08 -14.31 7.82
CA ASP A 193 -21.15 -15.42 8.08
C ASP A 193 -20.72 -16.25 6.86
N PHE A 194 -21.24 -15.96 5.67
CA PHE A 194 -20.78 -16.57 4.43
C PHE A 194 -19.56 -15.83 3.88
N ARG A 195 -18.47 -16.58 3.71
CA ARG A 195 -17.26 -16.12 3.05
C ARG A 195 -17.35 -16.38 1.54
N THR A 196 -17.21 -15.33 0.75
CA THR A 196 -17.15 -15.39 -0.72
C THR A 196 -15.79 -14.91 -1.19
N TYR A 197 -15.02 -15.79 -1.81
CA TYR A 197 -13.71 -15.44 -2.38
C TYR A 197 -13.88 -14.66 -3.68
N TYR A 198 -13.01 -13.68 -3.92
CA TYR A 198 -12.99 -12.98 -5.20
C TYR A 198 -12.52 -13.92 -6.32
N GLY A 199 -12.91 -13.62 -7.56
CA GLY A 199 -12.47 -14.38 -8.72
C GLY A 199 -10.95 -14.27 -8.96
N GLY A 200 -10.38 -15.32 -9.55
CA GLY A 200 -8.96 -15.39 -9.87
C GLY A 200 -8.06 -15.74 -8.68
N ILE A 201 -6.75 -15.80 -8.92
CA ILE A 201 -5.75 -16.03 -7.88
C ILE A 201 -5.18 -14.67 -7.46
N PRO A 202 -5.39 -14.23 -6.21
CA PRO A 202 -4.91 -12.93 -5.77
C PRO A 202 -3.38 -12.90 -5.67
N ARG A 203 -2.80 -11.70 -5.82
CA ARG A 203 -1.33 -11.52 -5.74
C ARG A 203 -0.77 -11.78 -4.35
N LEU A 204 -1.51 -11.39 -3.32
CA LEU A 204 -1.25 -11.75 -1.93
C LEU A 204 -2.33 -12.72 -1.49
N ILE A 205 -1.92 -13.91 -1.07
CA ILE A 205 -2.81 -14.95 -0.56
C ILE A 205 -2.71 -14.95 0.96
N GLN A 206 -3.83 -14.70 1.63
CA GLN A 206 -3.96 -14.79 3.06
C GLN A 206 -4.03 -16.26 3.48
N VAL A 207 -2.96 -16.75 4.11
CA VAL A 207 -2.84 -18.14 4.60
C VAL A 207 -3.18 -18.27 6.08
N GLY A 208 -3.19 -17.15 6.81
CA GLY A 208 -3.58 -17.07 8.22
C GLY A 208 -4.13 -15.69 8.55
N GLU A 209 -4.61 -15.49 9.78
CA GLU A 209 -5.22 -14.21 10.18
C GLU A 209 -4.26 -13.02 9.99
N HIS A 210 -2.98 -13.23 10.31
CA HIS A 210 -1.94 -12.20 10.25
C HIS A 210 -0.81 -12.52 9.25
N GLN A 211 -1.04 -13.45 8.32
CA GLN A 211 0.01 -13.99 7.44
C GLN A 211 -0.48 -13.99 6.00
N LEU A 212 0.22 -13.25 5.15
CA LEU A 212 -0.04 -13.19 3.71
C LEU A 212 1.20 -13.61 2.95
N PHE A 213 1.05 -14.31 1.85
CA PHE A 213 2.14 -14.69 0.96
C PHE A 213 1.97 -14.05 -0.41
N GLU A 214 3.04 -13.51 -0.97
CA GLU A 214 3.08 -13.24 -2.40
C GLU A 214 2.93 -14.53 -3.18
N LYS A 215 2.14 -14.51 -4.25
CA LYS A 215 2.01 -15.63 -5.17
C LYS A 215 3.37 -16.14 -5.65
N LYS A 216 4.32 -15.23 -5.97
CA LYS A 216 5.68 -15.60 -6.41
C LYS A 216 6.45 -16.39 -5.35
N ALA A 217 6.27 -16.07 -4.07
CA ALA A 217 6.88 -16.84 -2.97
C ALA A 217 6.24 -18.23 -2.85
N LEU A 218 4.91 -18.34 -3.01
CA LEU A 218 4.24 -19.65 -3.03
C LEU A 218 4.63 -20.49 -4.26
N ASP A 219 4.76 -19.88 -5.43
CA ASP A 219 5.22 -20.55 -6.65
C ASP A 219 6.64 -21.11 -6.46
N LEU A 220 7.52 -20.40 -5.73
CA LEU A 220 8.83 -20.92 -5.33
C LEU A 220 8.70 -22.15 -4.41
N PHE A 221 7.84 -22.10 -3.39
CA PHE A 221 7.60 -23.25 -2.51
C PHE A 221 7.08 -24.46 -3.29
N ILE A 222 6.10 -24.26 -4.18
CA ILE A 222 5.56 -25.30 -5.06
C ILE A 222 6.68 -25.88 -5.92
N SER A 223 7.52 -25.04 -6.52
CA SER A 223 8.64 -25.48 -7.36
C SER A 223 9.66 -26.31 -6.58
N MET A 224 10.01 -25.90 -5.35
CA MET A 224 10.91 -26.68 -4.48
C MET A 224 10.32 -28.04 -4.11
N MET A 225 9.02 -28.09 -3.81
CA MET A 225 8.34 -29.35 -3.48
C MET A 225 8.23 -30.30 -4.68
N LEU A 226 7.91 -29.77 -5.87
CA LEU A 226 7.67 -30.58 -7.07
C LEU A 226 8.97 -30.98 -7.80
N ILE A 227 9.96 -30.08 -7.87
CA ILE A 227 11.17 -30.29 -8.67
C ILE A 227 12.32 -30.81 -7.82
N SER A 228 12.50 -30.26 -6.62
CA SER A 228 13.60 -30.61 -5.72
C SER A 228 13.21 -31.59 -4.63
N TRP A 229 11.93 -32.03 -4.60
CA TRP A 229 11.41 -32.98 -3.61
C TRP A 229 11.62 -32.50 -2.17
N THR A 230 11.74 -31.19 -2.01
CA THR A 230 12.00 -30.54 -0.74
C THR A 230 10.71 -30.55 0.07
N SER A 231 10.74 -31.04 1.32
CA SER A 231 9.56 -30.97 2.19
C SER A 231 9.11 -29.52 2.43
N ALA A 232 7.86 -29.30 2.80
CA ALA A 232 7.36 -27.97 3.15
C ALA A 232 8.19 -27.32 4.28
N THR A 233 8.61 -28.11 5.27
CA THR A 233 9.49 -27.65 6.35
C THR A 233 10.87 -27.23 5.86
N ASN A 234 11.49 -28.00 4.96
CA ASN A 234 12.78 -27.62 4.38
C ASN A 234 12.65 -26.39 3.47
N SER A 235 11.53 -26.27 2.73
CA SER A 235 11.22 -25.08 1.94
C SER A 235 11.11 -23.83 2.80
N ALA A 236 10.43 -23.94 3.94
CA ALA A 236 10.33 -22.85 4.92
C ALA A 236 11.70 -22.46 5.49
N ARG A 237 12.56 -23.45 5.81
CA ARG A 237 13.94 -23.19 6.27
C ARG A 237 14.81 -22.53 5.21
N ILE A 238 14.68 -22.94 3.94
CA ILE A 238 15.40 -22.31 2.82
C ILE A 238 14.93 -20.86 2.66
N PHE A 239 13.62 -20.62 2.68
CA PHE A 239 13.08 -19.26 2.66
C PHE A 239 13.63 -18.43 3.81
N ASP A 240 13.64 -18.98 5.03
CA ASP A 240 14.15 -18.28 6.20
C ASP A 240 15.64 -17.94 6.07
N HIS A 241 16.47 -18.91 5.72
CA HIS A 241 17.92 -18.73 5.60
C HIS A 241 18.35 -17.87 4.42
N CYS A 242 17.65 -17.93 3.28
CA CYS A 242 18.10 -17.30 2.04
C CYS A 242 17.35 -16.00 1.71
N LEU A 243 16.10 -15.88 2.14
CA LEU A 243 15.20 -14.80 1.71
C LEU A 243 14.70 -13.94 2.87
N SER A 244 14.56 -14.46 4.09
CA SER A 244 14.11 -13.65 5.23
C SER A 244 15.20 -12.66 5.64
N LYS A 245 15.11 -11.45 5.10
CA LYS A 245 16.02 -10.32 5.39
C LYS A 245 15.88 -9.80 6.83
N TYR A 246 15.13 -10.46 7.69
CA TYR A 246 14.94 -10.03 9.08
C TYR A 246 16.25 -10.06 9.89
N ASP A 247 17.23 -10.83 9.43
CA ASP A 247 18.50 -11.00 10.13
C ASP A 247 19.59 -9.99 9.74
N THR A 248 19.54 -9.35 8.57
CA THR A 248 20.67 -8.50 8.12
C THR A 248 20.67 -7.13 8.80
N LEU A 249 19.50 -6.52 9.07
CA LEU A 249 19.42 -5.19 9.69
C LEU A 249 19.67 -5.19 11.21
N LYS A 250 19.44 -6.31 11.91
CA LYS A 250 19.73 -6.45 13.36
C LYS A 250 21.17 -6.87 13.66
N ARG A 251 21.87 -7.48 12.71
CA ARG A 251 23.27 -7.92 12.90
C ARG A 251 24.27 -6.80 12.75
N GLU A 252 23.90 -5.68 12.12
CA GLU A 252 24.76 -4.48 12.00
C GLU A 252 24.58 -3.48 13.17
N THR A 253 23.71 -3.80 14.14
CA THR A 253 23.44 -2.97 15.33
C THR A 253 23.83 -3.65 16.65
N LYS A 254 24.69 -4.67 16.62
CA LYS A 254 25.38 -5.24 17.78
C LYS A 254 26.88 -5.21 17.56
#